data_AF-A0A428ZAN8-F1
#
_entry.id   AF-A0A428ZAN8-F1
#
_cell.length_a   1.000
_cell.length_b   1.000
_cell.length_c   1.000
_cell.angle_alpha   90.00
_cell.angle_beta   90.00
_cell.angle_gamma   90.00
#
_symmetry.space_group_name_H-M   'P 1'
#
loop_
_entity.id
_entity.type
_entity.pdbx_description
1 polymer ?
#
loop_
_entity_poly.entity_id
_entity_poly.type
_entity_poly.pdbx_seq_one_letter_code
_entity_poly.pdbx_strand_id
1 'polypeptide(L)'
;MVEFTTVGIGVFSEVFADLDDWMGDFWAALDSYERGLEDARVLTARLFGLVKSFESVARLRPWRGLYRHIGEILDALVGVWNASMDAYEAASLLDAQAFQRVMQGHIDAAVSALEAWSAAKDRILMTAGVSPEDQLVIGAALSMMPDGDGGASAQQLIREVGLGTGLPPGIGEYVAVCVETATMLGERESFADLLRTTITALKTDAQTCREMVESELFRENFARALGEMYRSSTTMHLLAVISGNERLAVDAMMTAAHGIVESGTRHPVALLAALIAGMGYRAALREGASKCVRWVRSSSFGSLVADLDLDLRNAEAHRAYRITPDDGVDVLNDGGALKKHVSGMELVDAVIAGNVLAMALTMGVVLFACDSGVDVMPMLEPSESLPLIQTLQLTALLVGWPLPEVSLSSDRTEVHFEGVPLIEITPDMSEAQPLINAVTLATRVPEYVQRLVFHDGTDSPLVLEVQHTRALTGVEDSFAQSLAYVRFFHTLRRGEERAISPSRWQELILGLTRTAVAEGGVMALRKLAALRCVVRDCGDSVSAGALAKLIGDLRVEVSGGSVHDPARVLSDVSTTSFKPIGRQ
;
A
#
# COMPACT_ATOMS: atom_id res chain seq x y z
N MET A 1 -15.81 -20.11 4.09
CA MET A 1 -14.60 -20.02 4.90
C MET A 1 -14.73 -20.68 6.27
N VAL A 2 -15.83 -21.36 6.59
CA VAL A 2 -15.75 -22.43 7.58
C VAL A 2 -15.50 -23.73 6.82
N GLU A 3 -16.31 -24.14 5.84
CA GLU A 3 -16.14 -25.46 5.16
C GLU A 3 -14.97 -25.62 4.17
N PHE A 4 -14.64 -24.65 3.31
CA PHE A 4 -13.41 -24.70 2.49
C PHE A 4 -12.12 -24.64 3.33
N THR A 5 -12.22 -23.99 4.49
CA THR A 5 -11.20 -24.02 5.53
C THR A 5 -11.28 -25.36 6.27
N THR A 6 -12.45 -26.00 6.39
CA THR A 6 -12.68 -27.29 7.08
C THR A 6 -12.13 -28.48 6.31
N VAL A 7 -12.16 -28.50 4.98
CA VAL A 7 -11.59 -29.62 4.19
C VAL A 7 -10.06 -29.57 4.20
N GLY A 8 -9.47 -28.36 4.18
CA GLY A 8 -8.08 -28.17 4.59
C GLY A 8 -7.90 -28.58 6.05
N ILE A 9 -8.53 -27.91 7.00
CA ILE A 9 -8.51 -28.22 8.44
C ILE A 9 -8.79 -29.72 8.76
N GLY A 10 -9.40 -30.56 7.92
CA GLY A 10 -9.54 -31.99 8.18
C GLY A 10 -8.19 -32.70 8.24
N VAL A 11 -7.47 -32.72 7.11
CA VAL A 11 -6.10 -33.28 7.06
C VAL A 11 -5.13 -32.39 7.85
N PHE A 12 -5.41 -31.09 7.92
CA PHE A 12 -4.50 -30.12 8.52
C PHE A 12 -4.62 -30.14 10.05
N SER A 13 -5.82 -30.18 10.64
CA SER A 13 -6.00 -30.34 12.10
C SER A 13 -5.51 -31.68 12.58
N GLU A 14 -5.58 -32.73 11.76
CA GLU A 14 -4.97 -34.01 12.13
C GLU A 14 -3.44 -33.88 12.18
N VAL A 15 -2.79 -33.35 11.14
CA VAL A 15 -1.31 -33.15 11.16
C VAL A 15 -0.88 -32.15 12.23
N PHE A 16 -1.64 -31.09 12.46
CA PHE A 16 -1.33 -30.05 13.46
C PHE A 16 -1.62 -30.52 14.88
N ALA A 17 -2.73 -31.22 15.12
CA ALA A 17 -3.01 -31.82 16.43
C ALA A 17 -2.03 -32.96 16.72
N ASP A 18 -1.69 -33.77 15.72
CA ASP A 18 -0.66 -34.81 15.85
C ASP A 18 0.71 -34.20 16.16
N LEU A 19 1.04 -33.03 15.60
CA LEU A 19 2.28 -32.30 15.90
C LEU A 19 2.25 -31.73 17.32
N ASP A 20 1.17 -31.05 17.73
CA ASP A 20 1.01 -30.50 19.09
C ASP A 20 1.05 -31.61 20.16
N ASP A 21 0.33 -32.72 19.93
CA ASP A 21 0.32 -33.89 20.81
C ASP A 21 1.71 -34.55 20.85
N TRP A 22 2.36 -34.72 19.70
CA TRP A 22 3.70 -35.29 19.63
C TRP A 22 4.75 -34.41 20.34
N MET A 23 4.68 -33.08 20.19
CA MET A 23 5.59 -32.16 20.88
C MET A 23 5.43 -32.26 22.40
N GLY A 24 4.19 -32.32 22.88
CA GLY A 24 3.90 -32.55 24.31
C GLY A 24 4.49 -33.86 24.82
N ASP A 25 4.30 -34.94 24.07
CA ASP A 25 4.83 -36.28 24.40
C ASP A 25 6.38 -36.30 24.38
N PHE A 26 7.02 -35.61 23.43
CA PHE A 26 8.47 -35.55 23.27
C PHE A 26 9.17 -34.84 24.43
N TRP A 27 8.68 -33.67 24.83
CA TRP A 27 9.25 -32.95 25.96
C TRP A 27 9.08 -33.72 27.27
N ALA A 28 7.93 -34.36 27.46
CA ALA A 28 7.68 -35.21 28.63
C ALA A 28 8.61 -36.44 28.66
N ALA A 29 8.92 -37.03 27.50
CA ALA A 29 9.84 -38.16 27.40
C ALA A 29 11.29 -37.77 27.71
N LEU A 30 11.74 -36.59 27.24
CA LEU A 30 13.09 -36.05 27.53
C LEU A 30 13.31 -35.77 29.02
N ASP A 31 12.27 -35.35 29.75
CA ASP A 31 12.34 -35.13 31.19
C ASP A 31 12.37 -36.45 32.02
N SER A 32 12.12 -37.60 31.39
CA SER A 32 12.06 -38.90 32.06
C SER A 32 13.42 -39.64 32.06
N TYR A 33 14.13 -39.58 33.19
CA TYR A 33 15.51 -40.07 33.34
C TYR A 33 15.75 -41.57 33.05
N GLU A 34 14.81 -42.48 33.34
CA GLU A 34 15.08 -43.94 33.31
C GLU A 34 14.49 -44.70 32.10
N ARG A 35 13.55 -44.10 31.36
CA ARG A 35 12.92 -44.69 30.13
C ARG A 35 12.96 -43.77 28.91
N GLY A 36 13.39 -42.52 29.08
CA GLY A 36 13.30 -41.48 28.07
C GLY A 36 13.98 -41.81 26.75
N LEU A 37 15.00 -42.68 26.71
CA LEU A 37 15.72 -42.99 25.47
C LEU A 37 14.97 -43.99 24.57
N GLU A 38 14.20 -44.92 25.15
CA GLU A 38 13.41 -45.90 24.40
C GLU A 38 12.08 -45.28 23.96
N ASP A 39 11.47 -44.46 24.83
CA ASP A 39 10.29 -43.64 24.51
C ASP A 39 10.64 -42.55 23.47
N ALA A 40 11.80 -41.89 23.59
CA ALA A 40 12.25 -40.92 22.59
C ALA A 40 12.54 -41.56 21.23
N ARG A 41 13.02 -42.82 21.17
CA ARG A 41 13.20 -43.58 19.90
C ARG A 41 11.87 -43.88 19.21
N VAL A 42 10.83 -44.25 19.95
CA VAL A 42 9.47 -44.45 19.42
C VAL A 42 8.89 -43.13 18.90
N LEU A 43 9.14 -42.05 19.63
CA LEU A 43 8.75 -40.70 19.23
C LEU A 43 9.55 -40.23 18.00
N THR A 44 10.80 -40.66 17.79
CA THR A 44 11.54 -40.37 16.55
C THR A 44 10.93 -41.05 15.33
N ALA A 45 10.47 -42.30 15.45
CA ALA A 45 9.79 -42.98 14.36
C ALA A 45 8.47 -42.27 13.99
N ARG A 46 7.76 -41.73 15.00
CA ARG A 46 6.58 -40.89 14.81
C ARG A 46 6.94 -39.54 14.18
N LEU A 47 8.06 -38.91 14.56
CA LEU A 47 8.59 -37.69 13.95
C LEU A 47 8.93 -37.90 12.47
N PHE A 48 9.67 -38.94 12.12
CA PHE A 48 9.97 -39.26 10.72
C PHE A 48 8.72 -39.61 9.91
N GLY A 49 7.74 -40.27 10.54
CA GLY A 49 6.41 -40.49 9.96
C GLY A 49 5.68 -39.18 9.66
N LEU A 50 5.75 -38.23 10.59
CA LEU A 50 5.13 -36.90 10.48
C LEU A 50 5.87 -36.01 9.46
N VAL A 51 7.21 -36.04 9.42
CA VAL A 51 8.01 -35.39 8.38
C VAL A 51 7.63 -35.93 7.00
N LYS A 52 7.54 -37.25 6.85
CA LYS A 52 7.20 -37.88 5.57
C LYS A 52 5.76 -37.61 5.14
N SER A 53 4.80 -37.58 6.07
CA SER A 53 3.42 -37.20 5.75
C SER A 53 3.36 -35.73 5.34
N PHE A 54 4.09 -34.87 6.06
CA PHE A 54 4.21 -33.44 5.78
C PHE A 54 4.86 -33.12 4.42
N GLU A 55 5.93 -33.84 4.05
CA GLU A 55 6.59 -33.72 2.73
C GLU A 55 5.64 -34.00 1.56
N SER A 56 4.63 -34.84 1.77
CA SER A 56 3.65 -35.22 0.74
C SER A 56 2.51 -34.22 0.55
N VAL A 57 2.38 -33.21 1.43
CA VAL A 57 1.31 -32.22 1.37
C VAL A 57 1.67 -31.09 0.41
N ALA A 58 0.73 -30.74 -0.48
CA ALA A 58 0.90 -29.63 -1.42
C ALA A 58 1.02 -28.29 -0.67
N ARG A 59 2.11 -27.54 -0.91
CA ARG A 59 2.42 -26.26 -0.26
C ARG A 59 1.72 -25.08 -0.95
N LEU A 60 0.39 -25.07 -0.87
CA LEU A 60 -0.49 -24.08 -1.51
C LEU A 60 -0.70 -22.84 -0.63
N ARG A 61 -0.97 -21.70 -1.27
CA ARG A 61 -1.33 -20.42 -0.61
C ARG A 61 -2.74 -20.46 -0.01
N PRO A 62 -3.01 -19.69 1.06
CA PRO A 62 -2.10 -18.79 1.80
C PRO A 62 -1.21 -19.52 2.83
N TRP A 63 -1.36 -20.84 2.94
CA TRP A 63 -0.76 -21.64 4.01
C TRP A 63 0.72 -21.95 3.82
N ARG A 64 1.27 -21.68 2.63
CA ARG A 64 2.68 -21.90 2.28
C ARG A 64 3.65 -21.36 3.34
N GLY A 65 3.38 -20.17 3.88
CA GLY A 65 4.17 -19.58 4.95
C GLY A 65 4.14 -20.41 6.24
N LEU A 66 2.97 -20.93 6.63
CA LEU A 66 2.85 -21.85 7.77
C LEU A 66 3.61 -23.15 7.51
N TYR A 67 3.53 -23.70 6.28
CA TYR A 67 4.27 -24.90 5.90
C TYR A 67 5.79 -24.70 6.02
N ARG A 68 6.31 -23.51 5.68
CA ARG A 68 7.72 -23.20 5.87
C ARG A 68 8.12 -23.29 7.35
N HIS A 69 7.37 -22.66 8.25
CA HIS A 69 7.67 -22.68 9.67
C HIS A 69 7.56 -24.06 10.30
N ILE A 70 6.61 -24.89 9.86
CA ILE A 70 6.54 -26.29 10.32
C ILE A 70 7.74 -27.08 9.84
N GLY A 71 8.19 -26.85 8.59
CA GLY A 71 9.45 -27.42 8.10
C GLY A 71 10.63 -27.02 8.97
N GLU A 72 10.74 -25.75 9.35
CA GLU A 72 11.78 -25.23 10.25
C GLU A 72 11.71 -25.88 11.65
N ILE A 73 10.50 -26.05 12.20
CA ILE A 73 10.27 -26.75 13.48
C ILE A 73 10.73 -28.21 13.36
N LEU A 74 10.31 -28.92 12.32
CA LEU A 74 10.65 -30.33 12.09
C LEU A 74 12.15 -30.52 11.91
N ASP A 75 12.80 -29.69 11.10
CA ASP A 75 14.25 -29.72 10.88
C ASP A 75 15.02 -29.46 12.18
N ALA A 76 14.57 -28.50 12.98
CA ALA A 76 15.16 -28.21 14.29
C ALA A 76 14.99 -29.39 15.25
N LEU A 77 13.81 -30.01 15.32
CA LEU A 77 13.54 -31.19 16.16
C LEU A 77 14.38 -32.41 15.74
N VAL A 78 14.57 -32.63 14.44
CA VAL A 78 15.51 -33.64 13.93
C VAL A 78 16.94 -33.32 14.40
N GLY A 79 17.31 -32.03 14.40
CA GLY A 79 18.57 -31.55 14.99
C GLY A 79 18.72 -31.85 16.48
N VAL A 80 17.68 -31.59 17.29
CA VAL A 80 17.64 -31.93 18.72
C VAL A 80 17.85 -33.42 18.92
N TRP A 81 17.17 -34.26 18.13
CA TRP A 81 17.29 -35.70 18.20
C TRP A 81 18.72 -36.17 17.91
N ASN A 82 19.31 -35.72 16.79
CA ASN A 82 20.66 -36.12 16.40
C ASN A 82 21.69 -35.70 17.44
N ALA A 83 21.62 -34.47 17.94
CA ALA A 83 22.52 -33.98 18.97
C ALA A 83 22.34 -34.72 20.32
N SER A 84 21.12 -35.16 20.63
CA SER A 84 20.83 -35.98 21.82
C SER A 84 21.49 -37.36 21.74
N MET A 85 21.41 -38.00 20.57
CA MET A 85 22.06 -39.29 20.30
C MET A 85 23.59 -39.16 20.34
N ASP A 86 24.14 -38.13 19.71
CA ASP A 86 25.59 -37.86 19.72
C ASP A 86 26.10 -37.58 21.15
N ALA A 87 25.33 -36.86 21.97
CA ALA A 87 25.67 -36.62 23.37
C ALA A 87 25.67 -37.91 24.21
N TYR A 88 24.75 -38.83 23.92
CA TYR A 88 24.65 -40.12 24.61
C TYR A 88 25.78 -41.08 24.22
N GLU A 89 26.19 -41.05 22.95
CA GLU A 89 27.25 -41.91 22.40
C GLU A 89 28.66 -41.31 22.58
N ALA A 90 28.76 -40.10 23.14
CA ALA A 90 30.02 -39.39 23.32
C ALA A 90 31.02 -40.16 24.21
N ALA A 91 32.26 -40.25 23.73
CA ALA A 91 33.34 -40.95 24.43
C ALA A 91 33.85 -40.21 25.69
N SER A 92 33.51 -38.92 25.84
CA SER A 92 33.94 -38.10 26.97
C SER A 92 32.84 -37.14 27.44
N LEU A 93 32.91 -36.74 28.71
CA LEU A 93 32.01 -35.75 29.30
C LEU A 93 32.12 -34.38 28.62
N LEU A 94 33.31 -34.02 28.11
CA LEU A 94 33.51 -32.76 27.40
C LEU A 94 32.82 -32.76 26.03
N ASP A 95 32.87 -33.89 25.32
CA ASP A 95 32.19 -34.05 24.03
C ASP A 95 30.67 -34.08 24.22
N ALA A 96 30.19 -34.78 25.25
CA ALA A 96 28.76 -34.78 25.63
C ALA A 96 28.26 -33.35 25.92
N GLN A 97 29.05 -32.55 26.64
CA GLN A 97 28.71 -31.14 26.91
C GLN A 97 28.72 -30.27 25.63
N ALA A 98 29.59 -30.56 24.66
CA ALA A 98 29.60 -29.85 23.38
C ALA A 98 28.33 -30.16 22.58
N PHE A 99 27.92 -31.43 22.49
CA PHE A 99 26.69 -31.83 21.82
C PHE A 99 25.43 -31.31 22.53
N GLN A 100 25.44 -31.22 23.87
CA GLN A 100 24.35 -30.57 24.62
C GLN A 100 24.17 -29.09 24.25
N ARG A 101 25.25 -28.35 23.95
CA ARG A 101 25.13 -26.96 23.48
C ARG A 101 24.55 -26.86 22.07
N VAL A 102 24.92 -27.80 21.19
CA VAL A 102 24.33 -27.91 19.84
C VAL A 102 22.84 -28.25 19.94
N MET A 103 22.48 -29.21 20.80
CA MET A 103 21.11 -29.56 21.12
C MET A 103 20.33 -28.33 21.58
N GLN A 104 20.84 -27.56 22.54
CA GLN A 104 20.17 -26.34 23.00
C GLN A 104 19.96 -25.33 21.85
N GLY A 105 20.94 -25.14 20.96
CA GLY A 105 20.77 -24.27 19.80
C GLY A 105 19.65 -24.72 18.85
N HIS A 106 19.42 -26.03 18.70
CA HIS A 106 18.29 -26.56 17.94
C HIS A 106 16.96 -26.40 18.69
N ILE A 107 16.95 -26.53 20.02
CA ILE A 107 15.77 -26.24 20.84
C ILE A 107 15.36 -24.77 20.68
N ASP A 108 16.31 -23.85 20.79
CA ASP A 108 16.07 -22.41 20.64
C ASP A 108 15.53 -22.08 19.24
N ALA A 109 16.05 -22.74 18.19
CA ALA A 109 15.55 -22.61 16.82
C ALA A 109 14.11 -23.14 16.67
N ALA A 110 13.80 -24.30 17.26
CA ALA A 110 12.45 -24.88 17.23
C ALA A 110 11.43 -23.97 17.94
N VAL A 111 11.80 -23.44 19.12
CA VAL A 111 10.96 -22.49 19.87
C VAL A 111 10.72 -21.21 19.06
N SER A 112 11.77 -20.64 18.47
CA SER A 112 11.64 -19.44 17.64
C SER A 112 10.74 -19.67 16.41
N ALA A 113 10.87 -20.82 15.74
CA ALA A 113 10.01 -21.19 14.61
C ALA A 113 8.55 -21.44 15.04
N LEU A 114 8.32 -22.01 16.22
CA LEU A 114 6.99 -22.20 16.80
C LEU A 114 6.32 -20.87 17.15
N GLU A 115 7.04 -19.93 17.74
CA GLU A 115 6.56 -18.57 18.01
C GLU A 115 6.20 -17.85 16.72
N ALA A 116 7.07 -17.94 15.69
CA ALA A 116 6.82 -17.37 14.37
C ALA A 116 5.59 -18.00 13.70
N TRP A 117 5.44 -19.33 13.79
CA TRP A 117 4.27 -20.05 13.28
C TRP A 117 2.98 -19.60 13.98
N SER A 118 2.97 -19.51 15.32
CA SER A 118 1.79 -19.09 16.07
C SER A 118 1.39 -17.66 15.70
N ALA A 119 2.36 -16.75 15.64
CA ALA A 119 2.11 -15.36 15.23
C ALA A 119 1.59 -15.26 13.79
N ALA A 120 2.11 -16.08 12.85
CA ALA A 120 1.63 -16.13 11.48
C ALA A 120 0.20 -16.69 11.40
N LYS A 121 -0.08 -17.77 12.14
CA LYS A 121 -1.41 -18.38 12.23
C LYS A 121 -2.44 -17.37 12.77
N ASP A 122 -2.13 -16.69 13.87
CA ASP A 122 -3.03 -15.73 14.49
C ASP A 122 -3.33 -14.56 13.54
N ARG A 123 -2.33 -14.06 12.80
CA ARG A 123 -2.53 -13.02 11.77
C ARG A 123 -3.44 -13.48 10.61
N ILE A 124 -3.26 -14.71 10.13
CA ILE A 124 -4.13 -15.28 9.09
C ILE A 124 -5.57 -15.40 9.63
N LEU A 125 -5.75 -15.83 10.87
CA LEU A 125 -7.06 -15.95 11.50
C LEU A 125 -7.74 -14.60 11.74
N MET A 126 -7.00 -13.55 12.06
CA MET A 126 -7.55 -12.19 12.22
C MET A 126 -8.10 -11.61 10.92
N THR A 127 -7.64 -12.08 9.76
CA THR A 127 -8.02 -11.54 8.44
C THR A 127 -8.90 -12.48 7.63
N ALA A 128 -8.99 -13.74 8.05
CA ALA A 128 -10.02 -14.66 7.59
C ALA A 128 -11.40 -14.11 7.97
N GLY A 129 -12.27 -13.84 6.99
CA GLY A 129 -13.59 -13.26 7.28
C GLY A 129 -13.68 -11.78 7.08
N VAL A 130 -12.60 -11.12 6.70
CA VAL A 130 -12.52 -9.66 6.61
C VAL A 130 -12.50 -9.22 5.16
N SER A 131 -13.25 -8.16 4.82
CA SER A 131 -13.31 -7.62 3.46
C SER A 131 -11.93 -7.09 3.05
N PRO A 132 -11.53 -7.07 1.77
CA PRO A 132 -10.24 -6.53 1.37
C PRO A 132 -10.05 -5.09 1.79
N GLU A 133 -11.13 -4.32 1.78
CA GLU A 133 -11.16 -2.95 2.25
C GLU A 133 -10.82 -2.92 3.75
N ASP A 134 -11.47 -3.77 4.55
CA ASP A 134 -11.15 -3.91 5.98
C ASP A 134 -9.77 -4.55 6.21
N GLN A 135 -9.24 -5.35 5.28
CA GLN A 135 -7.87 -5.88 5.35
C GLN A 135 -6.83 -4.79 5.11
N LEU A 136 -7.11 -3.79 4.27
CA LEU A 136 -6.29 -2.59 4.18
C LEU A 136 -6.37 -1.79 5.49
N VAL A 137 -7.55 -1.72 6.11
CA VAL A 137 -7.75 -1.06 7.40
C VAL A 137 -6.93 -1.75 8.49
N ILE A 138 -7.04 -3.07 8.61
CA ILE A 138 -6.29 -3.88 9.56
C ILE A 138 -4.79 -3.83 9.25
N GLY A 139 -4.39 -3.97 7.98
CA GLY A 139 -3.00 -3.90 7.57
C GLY A 139 -2.36 -2.55 7.91
N ALA A 140 -3.10 -1.46 7.68
CA ALA A 140 -2.69 -0.12 8.10
C ALA A 140 -2.59 -0.05 9.62
N ALA A 141 -3.62 -0.44 10.37
CA ALA A 141 -3.62 -0.42 11.83
C ALA A 141 -2.44 -1.22 12.42
N LEU A 142 -2.17 -2.42 11.91
CA LEU A 142 -1.06 -3.27 12.34
C LEU A 142 0.31 -2.66 12.02
N SER A 143 0.44 -2.01 10.85
CA SER A 143 1.67 -1.32 10.46
C SER A 143 1.99 -0.10 11.33
N MET A 144 0.99 0.43 12.03
CA MET A 144 1.08 1.62 12.88
C MET A 144 1.18 1.32 14.38
N MET A 145 1.14 0.05 14.79
CA MET A 145 1.33 -0.32 16.18
C MET A 145 2.78 -0.04 16.62
N PRO A 146 3.03 0.39 17.88
CA PRO A 146 4.37 0.68 18.38
C PRO A 146 5.35 -0.50 18.30
N ASP A 147 4.83 -1.73 18.38
CA ASP A 147 5.57 -2.99 18.24
C ASP A 147 5.45 -3.57 16.81
N GLY A 148 4.83 -2.84 15.89
CA GLY A 148 4.64 -3.22 14.50
C GLY A 148 5.92 -2.99 13.68
N ASP A 149 6.55 -4.06 13.22
CA ASP A 149 7.69 -4.00 12.30
C ASP A 149 7.34 -3.43 10.91
N GLY A 150 6.07 -3.10 10.64
CA GLY A 150 5.57 -2.70 9.31
C GLY A 150 6.28 -1.47 8.74
N GLY A 151 6.42 -0.39 9.53
CA GLY A 151 7.10 0.84 9.09
C GLY A 151 8.60 0.65 8.84
N ALA A 152 9.29 -0.08 9.72
CA ALA A 152 10.71 -0.40 9.55
C ALA A 152 10.94 -1.33 8.34
N SER A 153 10.07 -2.32 8.16
CA SER A 153 10.09 -3.24 7.03
C SER A 153 9.82 -2.54 5.70
N ALA A 154 8.87 -1.60 5.64
CA ALA A 154 8.58 -0.84 4.43
C ALA A 154 9.78 0.01 4.01
N GLN A 155 10.39 0.72 4.95
CA GLN A 155 11.61 1.49 4.70
C GLN A 155 12.81 0.62 4.33
N GLN A 156 12.91 -0.57 4.90
CA GLN A 156 13.92 -1.55 4.51
C GLN A 156 13.69 -2.02 3.08
N LEU A 157 12.46 -2.40 2.72
CA LEU A 157 12.11 -2.83 1.37
C LEU A 157 12.38 -1.74 0.34
N ILE A 158 11.98 -0.49 0.62
CA ILE A 158 12.25 0.68 -0.24
C ILE A 158 13.76 0.84 -0.48
N ARG A 159 14.58 0.66 0.57
CA ARG A 159 16.05 0.70 0.46
C ARG A 159 16.59 -0.47 -0.35
N GLU A 160 16.09 -1.68 -0.13
CA GLU A 160 16.51 -2.90 -0.84
C GLU A 160 16.20 -2.86 -2.33
N VAL A 161 15.12 -2.20 -2.75
CA VAL A 161 14.79 -2.01 -4.18
C VAL A 161 15.56 -0.85 -4.82
N GLY A 162 16.47 -0.20 -4.08
CA GLY A 162 17.40 0.80 -4.62
C GLY A 162 16.74 2.13 -5.00
N LEU A 163 15.71 2.54 -4.26
CA LEU A 163 15.01 3.82 -4.42
C LEU A 163 15.62 4.88 -3.50
N GLY A 164 15.63 6.13 -3.94
CA GLY A 164 16.06 7.26 -3.11
C GLY A 164 15.12 7.52 -1.92
N THR A 165 15.62 8.14 -0.86
CA THR A 165 14.87 8.44 0.38
C THR A 165 13.81 9.56 0.23
N GLY A 166 13.53 10.01 -0.99
CA GLY A 166 12.68 11.18 -1.28
C GLY A 166 11.32 10.83 -1.87
N LEU A 167 10.70 9.71 -1.46
CA LEU A 167 9.35 9.36 -1.90
C LEU A 167 8.33 10.41 -1.41
N PRO A 168 7.24 10.65 -2.16
CA PRO A 168 6.14 11.48 -1.69
C PRO A 168 5.58 10.99 -0.33
N PRO A 169 5.09 11.90 0.54
CA PRO A 169 4.41 11.51 1.78
C PRO A 169 3.27 10.53 1.50
N GLY A 170 3.11 9.48 2.32
CA GLY A 170 2.04 8.47 2.16
C GLY A 170 2.42 7.23 1.36
N ILE A 171 3.42 7.31 0.49
CA ILE A 171 3.88 6.15 -0.28
C ILE A 171 4.53 5.10 0.62
N GLY A 172 5.25 5.52 1.66
CA GLY A 172 5.83 4.60 2.63
C GLY A 172 4.77 3.82 3.40
N GLU A 173 3.71 4.49 3.80
CA GLU A 173 2.55 3.92 4.49
C GLU A 173 1.79 2.96 3.56
N TYR A 174 1.58 3.33 2.30
CA TYR A 174 0.95 2.45 1.32
C TYR A 174 1.79 1.18 1.04
N VAL A 175 3.12 1.31 0.96
CA VAL A 175 4.04 0.15 0.89
C VAL A 175 3.91 -0.71 2.13
N ALA A 176 3.84 -0.12 3.33
CA ALA A 176 3.68 -0.86 4.57
C ALA A 176 2.39 -1.68 4.59
N VAL A 177 1.27 -1.10 4.13
CA VAL A 177 0.00 -1.83 3.97
C VAL A 177 0.15 -3.00 3.01
N CYS A 178 0.74 -2.81 1.83
CA CYS A 178 0.95 -3.90 0.88
C CYS A 178 1.86 -5.02 1.43
N VAL A 179 2.90 -4.67 2.18
CA VAL A 179 3.78 -5.63 2.87
C VAL A 179 2.99 -6.41 3.91
N GLU A 180 2.15 -5.75 4.70
CA GLU A 180 1.34 -6.41 5.72
C GLU A 180 0.28 -7.31 5.08
N THR A 181 -0.41 -6.86 4.02
CA THR A 181 -1.34 -7.69 3.25
C THR A 181 -0.65 -8.93 2.67
N ALA A 182 0.55 -8.76 2.09
CA ALA A 182 1.33 -9.91 1.61
C ALA A 182 1.75 -10.85 2.76
N THR A 183 2.06 -10.30 3.94
CA THR A 183 2.40 -11.08 5.14
C THR A 183 1.20 -11.91 5.63
N MET A 184 0.01 -11.32 5.66
CA MET A 184 -1.24 -12.04 5.99
C MET A 184 -1.54 -13.17 5.02
N LEU A 185 -1.13 -13.04 3.76
CA LEU A 185 -1.29 -14.09 2.75
C LEU A 185 -0.15 -15.13 2.77
N GLY A 186 0.84 -14.98 3.66
CA GLY A 186 2.01 -15.85 3.72
C GLY A 186 3.01 -15.65 2.57
N GLU A 187 2.94 -14.51 1.89
CA GLU A 187 3.62 -14.24 0.60
C GLU A 187 4.51 -12.97 0.64
N ARG A 188 4.96 -12.55 1.83
CA ARG A 188 5.83 -11.37 2.01
C ARG A 188 7.10 -11.42 1.15
N GLU A 189 7.78 -12.56 1.13
CA GLU A 189 9.03 -12.74 0.37
C GLU A 189 8.78 -12.70 -1.14
N SER A 190 7.77 -13.45 -1.61
CA SER A 190 7.32 -13.42 -3.00
C SER A 190 6.96 -12.00 -3.46
N PHE A 191 6.24 -11.24 -2.62
CA PHE A 191 5.88 -9.86 -2.89
C PHE A 191 7.13 -8.98 -3.05
N ALA A 192 8.09 -9.07 -2.12
CA ALA A 192 9.34 -8.30 -2.18
C ALA A 192 10.16 -8.62 -3.43
N ASP A 193 10.26 -9.90 -3.81
CA ASP A 193 11.01 -10.34 -4.99
C ASP A 193 10.33 -9.90 -6.30
N LEU A 194 9.00 -10.02 -6.38
CA LEU A 194 8.23 -9.53 -7.52
C LEU A 194 8.35 -8.02 -7.65
N LEU A 195 8.27 -7.28 -6.54
CA LEU A 195 8.42 -5.83 -6.52
C LEU A 195 9.81 -5.40 -7.03
N ARG A 196 10.88 -6.01 -6.48
CA ARG A 196 12.27 -5.76 -6.88
C ARG A 196 12.49 -6.05 -8.36
N THR A 197 11.97 -7.19 -8.83
CA THR A 197 12.11 -7.62 -10.23
C THR A 197 11.33 -6.69 -11.15
N THR A 198 10.17 -6.19 -10.73
CA THR A 198 9.35 -5.22 -11.48
C THR A 198 10.12 -3.92 -11.67
N ILE A 199 10.63 -3.33 -10.59
CA ILE A 199 11.40 -2.09 -10.62
C ILE A 199 12.66 -2.26 -11.50
N THR A 200 13.34 -3.40 -11.37
CA THR A 200 14.52 -3.73 -12.19
C THR A 200 14.16 -3.77 -13.69
N ALA A 201 13.04 -4.40 -14.04
CA ALA A 201 12.56 -4.45 -15.41
C ALA A 201 12.28 -3.04 -15.96
N LEU A 202 11.54 -2.22 -15.21
CA LEU A 202 11.21 -0.84 -15.60
C LEU A 202 12.45 0.06 -15.73
N LYS A 203 13.48 -0.15 -14.89
CA LYS A 203 14.76 0.58 -14.96
C LYS A 203 15.65 0.19 -16.14
N THR A 204 15.33 -0.87 -16.88
CA THR A 204 16.13 -1.30 -18.06
C THR A 204 16.17 -0.22 -19.15
N ASP A 205 15.07 0.50 -19.34
CA ASP A 205 15.00 1.72 -20.15
C ASP A 205 14.10 2.75 -19.44
N ALA A 206 14.68 3.37 -18.41
CA ALA A 206 13.97 4.25 -17.50
C ALA A 206 13.34 5.48 -18.19
N GLN A 207 14.00 6.03 -19.22
CA GLN A 207 13.49 7.21 -19.92
C GLN A 207 12.23 6.88 -20.73
N THR A 208 12.28 5.82 -21.54
CA THR A 208 11.10 5.38 -22.32
C THR A 208 9.96 4.98 -21.39
N CYS A 209 10.26 4.28 -20.29
CA CYS A 209 9.26 3.88 -19.31
C CYS A 209 8.62 5.09 -18.60
N ARG A 210 9.42 6.08 -18.21
CA ARG A 210 8.92 7.35 -17.64
C ARG A 210 7.95 8.04 -18.60
N GLU A 211 8.30 8.18 -19.86
CA GLU A 211 7.44 8.79 -20.88
C GLU A 211 6.10 8.04 -21.04
N MET A 212 6.12 6.71 -20.96
CA MET A 212 4.90 5.90 -21.00
C MET A 212 4.02 6.12 -19.76
N VAL A 213 4.61 6.14 -18.57
CA VAL A 213 3.89 6.32 -17.30
C VAL A 213 3.36 7.75 -17.13
N GLU A 214 4.06 8.75 -17.67
CA GLU A 214 3.59 10.15 -17.71
C GLU A 214 2.41 10.38 -18.66
N SER A 215 2.17 9.45 -19.61
CA SER A 215 1.07 9.60 -20.55
C SER A 215 -0.30 9.54 -19.86
N GLU A 216 -1.18 10.49 -20.20
CA GLU A 216 -2.56 10.55 -19.70
C GLU A 216 -3.30 9.22 -19.88
N LEU A 217 -3.17 8.61 -21.07
CA LEU A 217 -3.74 7.31 -21.38
C LEU A 217 -3.26 6.20 -20.42
N PHE A 218 -1.99 6.22 -20.00
CA PHE A 218 -1.51 5.23 -19.03
C PHE A 218 -2.14 5.48 -17.66
N ARG A 219 -2.11 6.73 -17.18
CA ARG A 219 -2.60 7.11 -15.85
C ARG A 219 -4.08 6.77 -15.65
N GLU A 220 -4.94 7.18 -16.59
CA GLU A 220 -6.38 6.87 -16.53
C GLU A 220 -6.65 5.36 -16.50
N ASN A 221 -5.92 4.62 -17.33
CA ASN A 221 -6.08 3.17 -17.42
C ASN A 221 -5.56 2.46 -16.18
N PHE A 222 -4.47 2.94 -15.59
CA PHE A 222 -3.89 2.39 -14.37
C PHE A 222 -4.80 2.63 -13.16
N ALA A 223 -5.35 3.84 -13.02
CA ALA A 223 -6.35 4.17 -12.00
C ALA A 223 -7.60 3.28 -12.08
N ARG A 224 -8.09 3.03 -13.31
CA ARG A 224 -9.18 2.07 -13.55
C ARG A 224 -8.79 0.64 -13.17
N ALA A 225 -7.56 0.22 -13.48
CA ALA A 225 -7.05 -1.10 -13.13
C ALA A 225 -7.01 -1.34 -11.62
N LEU A 226 -6.58 -0.33 -10.85
CA LEU A 226 -6.60 -0.36 -9.39
C LEU A 226 -8.02 -0.58 -8.85
N GLY A 227 -8.99 0.17 -9.36
CA GLY A 227 -10.40 0.01 -8.98
C GLY A 227 -10.95 -1.39 -9.29
N GLU A 228 -10.57 -1.97 -10.43
CA GLU A 228 -10.94 -3.33 -10.83
C GLU A 228 -10.23 -4.39 -9.97
N MET A 229 -8.97 -4.18 -9.58
CA MET A 229 -8.23 -5.04 -8.65
C MET A 229 -8.92 -5.14 -7.29
N TYR A 230 -9.37 -4.01 -6.74
CA TYR A 230 -10.14 -4.01 -5.50
C TYR A 230 -11.42 -4.84 -5.62
N ARG A 231 -12.23 -4.64 -6.68
CA ARG A 231 -13.44 -5.44 -6.91
C ARG A 231 -13.16 -6.94 -7.03
N SER A 232 -12.07 -7.33 -7.70
CA SER A 232 -11.65 -8.74 -7.80
C SER A 232 -11.33 -9.31 -6.42
N SER A 233 -10.69 -8.52 -5.56
CA SER A 233 -10.47 -8.89 -4.16
C SER A 233 -11.78 -8.99 -3.37
N THR A 234 -12.72 -8.05 -3.55
CA THR A 234 -14.04 -8.07 -2.86
C THR A 234 -14.84 -9.30 -3.25
N THR A 235 -14.73 -9.71 -4.51
CA THR A 235 -15.30 -10.96 -5.02
C THR A 235 -14.74 -12.15 -4.25
N MET A 236 -13.42 -12.26 -4.06
CA MET A 236 -12.81 -13.33 -3.24
C MET A 236 -13.36 -13.39 -1.82
N HIS A 237 -13.58 -12.23 -1.20
CA HIS A 237 -14.13 -12.16 0.15
C HIS A 237 -15.61 -12.56 0.23
N LEU A 238 -16.45 -12.09 -0.69
CA LEU A 238 -17.85 -12.51 -0.77
C LEU A 238 -17.96 -14.03 -0.87
N LEU A 239 -17.03 -14.70 -1.55
CA LEU A 239 -16.98 -16.18 -1.62
C LEU A 239 -16.58 -16.82 -0.31
N ALA A 240 -15.68 -16.19 0.42
CA ALA A 240 -15.30 -16.62 1.74
C ALA A 240 -16.53 -16.61 2.68
N VAL A 241 -17.43 -15.64 2.53
CA VAL A 241 -18.70 -15.49 3.28
C VAL A 241 -19.81 -16.42 2.75
N ILE A 242 -19.94 -16.61 1.44
CA ILE A 242 -21.04 -17.36 0.78
C ILE A 242 -20.79 -18.89 0.77
N SER A 243 -19.77 -19.38 1.48
CA SER A 243 -19.26 -20.76 1.38
C SER A 243 -20.18 -21.92 1.79
N GLY A 244 -21.50 -21.75 1.82
CA GLY A 244 -22.47 -22.86 1.79
C GLY A 244 -22.85 -23.29 0.37
N ASN A 245 -22.26 -22.70 -0.69
CA ASN A 245 -22.49 -23.08 -2.08
C ASN A 245 -21.17 -23.11 -2.87
N GLU A 246 -20.53 -24.28 -2.89
CA GLU A 246 -19.19 -24.51 -3.44
C GLU A 246 -19.11 -24.25 -4.94
N ARG A 247 -20.17 -24.56 -5.68
CA ARG A 247 -20.27 -24.29 -7.12
C ARG A 247 -20.22 -22.79 -7.45
N LEU A 248 -20.85 -21.95 -6.64
CA LEU A 248 -20.77 -20.49 -6.81
C LEU A 248 -19.36 -19.97 -6.46
N ALA A 249 -18.68 -20.59 -5.50
CA ALA A 249 -17.30 -20.25 -5.16
C ALA A 249 -16.34 -20.53 -6.32
N VAL A 250 -16.44 -21.72 -6.93
CA VAL A 250 -15.60 -22.09 -8.08
C VAL A 250 -15.83 -21.16 -9.28
N ASP A 251 -17.10 -20.86 -9.60
CA ASP A 251 -17.45 -19.98 -10.74
C ASP A 251 -16.90 -18.55 -10.56
N ALA A 252 -16.98 -18.03 -9.35
CA ALA A 252 -16.46 -16.72 -9.04
C ALA A 252 -14.92 -16.70 -8.93
N MET A 253 -14.27 -17.78 -8.50
CA MET A 253 -12.81 -17.90 -8.58
C MET A 253 -12.32 -17.95 -10.04
N MET A 254 -13.05 -18.60 -10.94
CA MET A 254 -12.79 -18.53 -12.38
C MET A 254 -12.93 -17.10 -12.90
N THR A 255 -13.97 -16.39 -12.45
CA THR A 255 -14.17 -14.97 -12.75
C THR A 255 -13.02 -14.11 -12.22
N ALA A 256 -12.53 -14.36 -11.00
CA ALA A 256 -11.40 -13.66 -10.41
C ALA A 256 -10.09 -13.95 -11.17
N ALA A 257 -9.82 -15.20 -11.53
CA ALA A 257 -8.65 -15.58 -12.34
C ALA A 257 -8.64 -14.86 -13.70
N HIS A 258 -9.81 -14.73 -14.34
CA HIS A 258 -9.98 -13.93 -15.54
C HIS A 258 -9.72 -12.44 -15.27
N GLY A 259 -10.34 -11.88 -14.24
CA GLY A 259 -10.20 -10.47 -13.85
C GLY A 259 -8.77 -10.07 -13.51
N ILE A 260 -7.99 -10.93 -12.86
CA ILE A 260 -6.57 -10.67 -12.58
C ILE A 260 -5.79 -10.40 -13.87
N VAL A 261 -6.01 -11.20 -14.92
CA VAL A 261 -5.28 -11.09 -16.19
C VAL A 261 -5.81 -9.95 -17.07
N GLU A 262 -7.13 -9.81 -17.16
CA GLU A 262 -7.78 -8.82 -18.05
C GLU A 262 -7.92 -7.42 -17.45
N SER A 263 -7.79 -7.31 -16.13
CA SER A 263 -7.95 -6.07 -15.39
C SER A 263 -6.73 -5.78 -14.52
N GLY A 264 -6.62 -6.42 -13.35
CA GLY A 264 -5.68 -6.01 -12.28
C GLY A 264 -4.22 -5.96 -12.72
N THR A 265 -3.78 -6.87 -13.58
CA THR A 265 -2.39 -6.93 -14.08
C THR A 265 -2.22 -6.39 -15.50
N ARG A 266 -3.32 -6.14 -16.23
CA ARG A 266 -3.29 -5.83 -17.66
C ARG A 266 -2.38 -4.66 -17.99
N HIS A 267 -2.50 -3.58 -17.23
CA HIS A 267 -1.82 -2.32 -17.50
C HIS A 267 -0.32 -2.37 -17.13
N PRO A 268 0.07 -2.84 -15.92
CA PRO A 268 1.47 -3.13 -15.61
C PRO A 268 2.13 -4.12 -16.59
N VAL A 269 1.45 -5.21 -16.96
CA VAL A 269 1.98 -6.21 -17.89
C VAL A 269 2.11 -5.64 -19.31
N ALA A 270 1.17 -4.82 -19.76
CA ALA A 270 1.27 -4.14 -21.05
C ALA A 270 2.42 -3.13 -21.09
N LEU A 271 2.70 -2.43 -19.98
CA LEU A 271 3.85 -1.54 -19.86
C LEU A 271 5.17 -2.32 -19.99
N LEU A 272 5.31 -3.42 -19.23
CA LEU A 272 6.49 -4.29 -19.32
C LEU A 272 6.65 -4.88 -20.73
N ALA A 273 5.55 -5.33 -21.34
CA ALA A 273 5.57 -5.88 -22.68
C ALA A 273 5.93 -4.83 -23.74
N ALA A 274 5.45 -3.58 -23.59
CA ALA A 274 5.81 -2.46 -24.44
C ALA A 274 7.32 -2.18 -24.39
N LEU A 275 7.88 -2.17 -23.18
CA LEU A 275 9.32 -2.01 -22.95
C LEU A 275 10.13 -3.12 -23.61
N ILE A 276 9.77 -4.39 -23.33
CA ILE A 276 10.47 -5.57 -23.85
C ILE A 276 10.41 -5.65 -25.38
N ALA A 277 9.26 -5.33 -25.96
CA ALA A 277 9.05 -5.41 -27.40
C ALA A 277 9.47 -4.13 -28.16
N GLY A 278 9.98 -3.11 -27.46
CA GLY A 278 10.39 -1.84 -28.06
C GLY A 278 9.26 -1.11 -28.78
N MET A 279 8.05 -1.14 -28.23
CA MET A 279 6.86 -0.51 -28.82
C MET A 279 6.17 0.43 -27.84
N GLY A 280 5.29 1.29 -28.34
CA GLY A 280 4.49 2.16 -27.47
C GLY A 280 3.44 1.39 -26.67
N TYR A 281 3.16 1.84 -25.45
CA TYR A 281 2.14 1.28 -24.54
C TYR A 281 0.78 1.01 -25.20
N ARG A 282 0.28 1.96 -26.01
CA ARG A 282 -1.00 1.80 -26.72
C ARG A 282 -0.98 0.64 -27.71
N ALA A 283 0.16 0.38 -28.37
CA ALA A 283 0.29 -0.74 -29.29
C ALA A 283 0.25 -2.06 -28.52
N ALA A 284 0.99 -2.17 -27.41
CA ALA A 284 0.96 -3.34 -26.54
C ALA A 284 -0.46 -3.61 -26.00
N LEU A 285 -1.19 -2.60 -25.55
CA LEU A 285 -2.57 -2.78 -25.07
C LEU A 285 -3.54 -3.34 -26.13
N ARG A 286 -3.38 -2.95 -27.41
CA ARG A 286 -4.24 -3.41 -28.51
C ARG A 286 -4.02 -4.89 -28.84
N GLU A 287 -2.84 -5.40 -28.53
CA GLU A 287 -2.44 -6.78 -28.79
C GLU A 287 -3.05 -7.77 -27.79
N GLY A 288 -3.57 -7.26 -26.66
CA GLY A 288 -4.32 -8.01 -25.67
C GLY A 288 -3.44 -8.68 -24.60
N ALA A 289 -4.04 -8.95 -23.44
CA ALA A 289 -3.33 -9.44 -22.25
C ALA A 289 -2.55 -10.74 -22.53
N SER A 290 -3.14 -11.71 -23.23
CA SER A 290 -2.47 -12.98 -23.54
C SER A 290 -1.22 -12.82 -24.40
N LYS A 291 -1.16 -11.80 -25.28
CA LYS A 291 0.04 -11.54 -26.09
C LYS A 291 1.09 -10.82 -25.26
N CYS A 292 0.70 -9.83 -24.46
CA CYS A 292 1.60 -9.16 -23.52
C CYS A 292 2.24 -10.14 -22.53
N VAL A 293 1.43 -11.01 -21.88
CA VAL A 293 1.95 -12.04 -20.96
C VAL A 293 2.95 -12.95 -21.67
N ARG A 294 2.68 -13.39 -22.90
CA ARG A 294 3.61 -14.24 -23.66
C ARG A 294 4.92 -13.52 -24.00
N TRP A 295 4.86 -12.23 -24.33
CA TRP A 295 6.07 -11.43 -24.55
C TRP A 295 6.92 -11.31 -23.28
N VAL A 296 6.30 -10.99 -22.13
CA VAL A 296 7.02 -10.91 -20.85
C VAL A 296 7.60 -12.29 -20.48
N ARG A 297 6.83 -13.38 -20.62
CA ARG A 297 7.29 -14.76 -20.40
C ARG A 297 8.51 -15.16 -21.22
N SER A 298 8.62 -14.64 -22.44
CA SER A 298 9.71 -14.96 -23.37
C SER A 298 10.95 -14.08 -23.14
N SER A 299 10.92 -13.19 -22.16
CA SER A 299 12.01 -12.28 -21.80
C SER A 299 12.81 -12.79 -20.59
N SER A 300 13.88 -12.08 -20.22
CA SER A 300 14.61 -12.30 -18.97
C SER A 300 13.75 -12.08 -17.71
N PHE A 301 12.59 -11.44 -17.83
CA PHE A 301 11.66 -11.16 -16.73
C PHE A 301 10.45 -12.10 -16.72
N GLY A 302 10.57 -13.28 -17.35
CA GLY A 302 9.46 -14.22 -17.45
C GLY A 302 8.88 -14.71 -16.11
N SER A 303 9.67 -14.67 -15.04
CA SER A 303 9.21 -14.96 -13.67
C SER A 303 8.14 -14.00 -13.16
N LEU A 304 8.11 -12.74 -13.63
CA LEU A 304 7.11 -11.73 -13.22
C LEU A 304 5.67 -12.11 -13.60
N VAL A 305 5.48 -13.00 -14.56
CA VAL A 305 4.14 -13.39 -15.04
C VAL A 305 3.98 -14.91 -15.05
N ALA A 306 4.81 -15.61 -14.28
CA ALA A 306 4.76 -17.07 -14.17
C ALA A 306 3.39 -17.51 -13.64
N ASP A 307 2.89 -16.82 -12.60
CA ASP A 307 1.65 -17.14 -11.90
C ASP A 307 0.36 -16.75 -12.65
N LEU A 308 0.45 -16.08 -13.81
CA LEU A 308 -0.74 -15.71 -14.60
C LEU A 308 -1.28 -16.88 -15.43
N ASP A 309 -2.28 -17.59 -14.95
CA ASP A 309 -2.84 -18.74 -15.65
C ASP A 309 -3.71 -18.33 -16.87
N LEU A 310 -3.09 -18.28 -18.04
CA LEU A 310 -3.77 -17.96 -19.30
C LEU A 310 -4.84 -19.00 -19.67
N ASP A 311 -4.73 -20.24 -19.19
CA ASP A 311 -5.72 -21.28 -19.49
C ASP A 311 -6.99 -21.06 -18.68
N LEU A 312 -6.88 -20.71 -17.39
CA LEU A 312 -8.04 -20.33 -16.58
C LEU A 312 -8.71 -19.07 -17.13
N ARG A 313 -7.92 -18.04 -17.49
CA ARG A 313 -8.43 -16.83 -18.14
C ARG A 313 -9.21 -17.15 -19.42
N ASN A 314 -8.64 -17.99 -20.29
CA ASN A 314 -9.26 -18.34 -21.59
C ASN A 314 -10.50 -19.20 -21.39
N ALA A 315 -10.44 -20.13 -20.44
CA ALA A 315 -11.56 -20.99 -20.09
C ALA A 315 -12.77 -20.15 -19.65
N GLU A 316 -12.59 -19.19 -18.75
CA GLU A 316 -13.66 -18.29 -18.34
C GLU A 316 -14.17 -17.42 -19.51
N ALA A 317 -13.25 -16.80 -20.27
CA ALA A 317 -13.59 -15.92 -21.40
C ALA A 317 -14.45 -16.60 -22.47
N HIS A 318 -14.27 -17.91 -22.67
CA HIS A 318 -14.97 -18.69 -23.68
C HIS A 318 -16.01 -19.66 -23.09
N ARG A 319 -16.23 -19.62 -21.76
CA ARG A 319 -17.02 -20.63 -21.02
C ARG A 319 -16.60 -22.07 -21.36
N ALA A 320 -15.30 -22.25 -21.59
CA ALA A 320 -14.66 -23.52 -21.92
C ALA A 320 -14.14 -24.23 -20.65
N TYR A 321 -15.00 -24.37 -19.65
CA TYR A 321 -14.74 -25.17 -18.46
C TYR A 321 -15.99 -25.86 -17.96
N ARG A 322 -15.81 -26.89 -17.13
CA ARG A 322 -16.89 -27.52 -16.36
C ARG A 322 -16.44 -27.69 -14.91
N ILE A 323 -17.35 -27.43 -13.98
CA ILE A 323 -17.13 -27.68 -12.55
C ILE A 323 -17.34 -29.17 -12.30
N THR A 324 -16.36 -29.82 -11.67
CA THR A 324 -16.39 -31.25 -11.36
C THR A 324 -17.13 -31.53 -10.05
N PRO A 325 -17.55 -32.78 -9.78
CA PRO A 325 -18.19 -33.15 -8.52
C PRO A 325 -17.35 -32.93 -7.25
N ASP A 326 -16.02 -32.92 -7.39
CA ASP A 326 -15.07 -32.66 -6.29
C ASP A 326 -14.69 -31.16 -6.19
N ASP A 327 -15.56 -30.28 -6.70
CA ASP A 327 -15.41 -28.82 -6.69
C ASP A 327 -14.13 -28.28 -7.33
N GLY A 328 -13.51 -29.08 -8.20
CA GLY A 328 -12.50 -28.66 -9.17
C GLY A 328 -13.08 -28.14 -10.49
N VAL A 329 -12.18 -27.76 -11.39
CA VAL A 329 -12.47 -27.23 -12.72
C VAL A 329 -11.73 -28.03 -13.77
N ASP A 330 -12.47 -28.59 -14.72
CA ASP A 330 -11.91 -29.11 -15.94
C ASP A 330 -11.89 -28.00 -17.00
N VAL A 331 -10.70 -27.55 -17.36
CA VAL A 331 -10.48 -26.63 -18.48
C VAL A 331 -10.52 -27.41 -19.78
N LEU A 332 -11.32 -26.94 -20.72
CA LEU A 332 -11.54 -27.59 -22.02
C LEU A 332 -10.76 -26.87 -23.12
N ASN A 333 -10.35 -27.62 -24.14
CA ASN A 333 -9.83 -27.04 -25.38
C ASN A 333 -10.98 -26.67 -26.33
N ASP A 334 -10.66 -26.05 -27.47
CA ASP A 334 -11.65 -25.63 -28.49
C ASP A 334 -12.48 -26.80 -29.05
N GLY A 335 -11.97 -28.04 -28.95
CA GLY A 335 -12.68 -29.27 -29.34
C GLY A 335 -13.54 -29.88 -28.22
N GLY A 336 -13.64 -29.24 -27.06
CA GLY A 336 -14.38 -29.73 -25.89
C GLY A 336 -13.71 -30.87 -25.13
N ALA A 337 -12.47 -31.23 -25.47
CA ALA A 337 -11.70 -32.24 -24.76
C ALA A 337 -10.99 -31.63 -23.54
N LEU A 338 -10.80 -32.44 -22.50
CA LEU A 338 -10.08 -32.04 -21.29
C LEU A 338 -8.65 -31.61 -21.66
N LYS A 339 -8.34 -30.34 -21.35
CA LYS A 339 -6.99 -29.78 -21.47
C LYS A 339 -6.22 -29.97 -20.17
N LYS A 340 -6.83 -29.59 -19.04
CA LYS A 340 -6.30 -29.80 -17.69
C LYS A 340 -7.42 -29.83 -16.66
N HIS A 341 -7.18 -30.52 -15.56
CA HIS A 341 -7.98 -30.41 -14.35
C HIS A 341 -7.26 -29.49 -13.36
N VAL A 342 -8.02 -28.65 -12.64
CA VAL A 342 -7.54 -27.77 -11.59
C VAL A 342 -8.43 -27.98 -10.37
N SER A 343 -7.88 -28.50 -9.29
CA SER A 343 -8.63 -28.68 -8.04
C SER A 343 -9.06 -27.33 -7.45
N GLY A 344 -10.09 -27.33 -6.58
CA GLY A 344 -10.52 -26.10 -5.90
C GLY A 344 -9.38 -25.42 -5.12
N MET A 345 -8.48 -26.20 -4.52
CA MET A 345 -7.31 -25.69 -3.80
C MET A 345 -6.25 -25.07 -4.73
N GLU A 346 -6.00 -25.67 -5.89
CA GLU A 346 -5.12 -25.07 -6.91
C GLU A 346 -5.71 -23.79 -7.51
N LEU A 347 -7.04 -23.73 -7.63
CA LEU A 347 -7.74 -22.53 -8.09
C LEU A 347 -7.61 -21.38 -7.07
N VAL A 348 -7.77 -21.67 -5.78
CA VAL A 348 -7.49 -20.71 -4.70
C VAL A 348 -6.04 -20.23 -4.76
N ASP A 349 -5.10 -21.16 -4.87
CA ASP A 349 -3.66 -20.84 -4.97
C ASP A 349 -3.39 -19.89 -6.14
N ALA A 350 -3.90 -20.18 -7.32
CA ALA A 350 -3.73 -19.37 -8.52
C ALA A 350 -4.33 -17.96 -8.37
N VAL A 351 -5.47 -17.81 -7.71
CA VAL A 351 -6.08 -16.50 -7.48
C VAL A 351 -5.30 -15.68 -6.44
N ILE A 352 -4.86 -16.28 -5.34
CA ILE A 352 -4.02 -15.58 -4.35
C ILE A 352 -2.69 -15.16 -5.00
N ALA A 353 -2.08 -16.05 -5.78
CA ALA A 353 -0.90 -15.74 -6.59
C ALA A 353 -1.10 -14.49 -7.44
N GLY A 354 -2.20 -14.49 -8.20
CA GLY A 354 -2.55 -13.43 -9.13
C GLY A 354 -2.76 -12.09 -8.43
N ASN A 355 -3.37 -12.09 -7.25
CA ASN A 355 -3.58 -10.87 -6.46
C ASN A 355 -2.27 -10.33 -5.87
N VAL A 356 -1.42 -11.18 -5.29
CA VAL A 356 -0.09 -10.77 -4.79
C VAL A 356 0.74 -10.20 -5.94
N LEU A 357 0.69 -10.85 -7.11
CA LEU A 357 1.34 -10.37 -8.31
C LEU A 357 0.79 -9.02 -8.79
N ALA A 358 -0.54 -8.86 -8.86
CA ALA A 358 -1.18 -7.60 -9.23
C ALA A 358 -0.74 -6.46 -8.31
N MET A 359 -0.73 -6.71 -7.00
CA MET A 359 -0.28 -5.76 -5.98
C MET A 359 1.20 -5.41 -6.16
N ALA A 360 2.07 -6.40 -6.35
CA ALA A 360 3.51 -6.19 -6.53
C ALA A 360 3.84 -5.42 -7.82
N LEU A 361 3.23 -5.79 -8.95
CA LEU A 361 3.42 -5.09 -10.23
C LEU A 361 2.95 -3.64 -10.15
N THR A 362 1.77 -3.43 -9.57
CA THR A 362 1.18 -2.10 -9.39
C THR A 362 2.08 -1.23 -8.50
N MET A 363 2.47 -1.73 -7.33
CA MET A 363 3.37 -1.02 -6.44
C MET A 363 4.74 -0.76 -7.10
N GLY A 364 5.25 -1.71 -7.89
CA GLY A 364 6.49 -1.55 -8.62
C GLY A 364 6.45 -0.41 -9.63
N VAL A 365 5.34 -0.28 -10.36
CA VAL A 365 5.13 0.85 -11.28
C VAL A 365 5.05 2.17 -10.51
N VAL A 366 4.30 2.22 -9.40
CA VAL A 366 4.15 3.42 -8.57
C VAL A 366 5.50 3.86 -8.01
N LEU A 367 6.26 2.94 -7.42
CA LEU A 367 7.57 3.23 -6.86
C LEU A 367 8.59 3.66 -7.93
N PHE A 368 8.59 3.01 -9.09
CA PHE A 368 9.40 3.45 -10.23
C PHE A 368 9.04 4.87 -10.68
N ALA A 369 7.75 5.19 -10.76
CA ALA A 369 7.25 6.49 -11.16
C ALA A 369 7.67 7.58 -10.17
N CYS A 370 7.55 7.31 -8.86
CA CYS A 370 8.06 8.19 -7.80
C CYS A 370 9.58 8.43 -7.94
N ASP A 371 10.38 7.38 -8.13
CA ASP A 371 11.85 7.48 -8.33
C ASP A 371 12.21 8.33 -9.56
N SER A 372 11.36 8.27 -10.57
CA SER A 372 11.52 9.00 -11.83
C SER A 372 11.00 10.44 -11.79
N GLY A 373 10.48 10.88 -10.63
CA GLY A 373 9.92 12.23 -10.45
C GLY A 373 8.57 12.45 -11.13
N VAL A 374 7.82 11.37 -11.38
CA VAL A 374 6.47 11.42 -11.95
C VAL A 374 5.46 11.64 -10.83
N ASP A 375 4.52 12.57 -11.02
CA ASP A 375 3.35 12.67 -10.14
C ASP A 375 2.47 11.41 -10.29
N VAL A 376 2.48 10.58 -9.24
CA VAL A 376 1.75 9.31 -9.18
C VAL A 376 0.32 9.47 -8.68
N MET A 377 -0.05 10.62 -8.13
CA MET A 377 -1.39 10.81 -7.57
C MET A 377 -2.50 10.54 -8.59
N PRO A 378 -2.43 11.02 -9.85
CA PRO A 378 -3.44 10.70 -10.87
C PRO A 378 -3.54 9.20 -11.22
N MET A 379 -2.50 8.41 -10.93
CA MET A 379 -2.51 6.96 -11.15
C MET A 379 -3.19 6.23 -9.99
N LEU A 380 -3.09 6.80 -8.79
CA LEU A 380 -3.57 6.21 -7.54
C LEU A 380 -4.97 6.68 -7.17
N GLU A 381 -5.53 7.64 -7.91
CA GLU A 381 -6.92 8.06 -7.77
C GLU A 381 -7.84 6.86 -7.95
N PRO A 382 -8.55 6.44 -6.88
CA PRO A 382 -9.46 5.33 -6.99
C PRO A 382 -10.60 5.70 -7.94
N SER A 383 -10.87 4.85 -8.92
CA SER A 383 -12.00 5.05 -9.83
C SER A 383 -13.33 5.07 -9.05
N GLU A 384 -14.41 5.56 -9.67
CA GLU A 384 -15.79 5.55 -9.13
C GLU A 384 -16.29 4.14 -8.70
N SER A 385 -15.47 3.11 -8.87
CA SER A 385 -15.72 1.73 -8.48
C SER A 385 -15.75 1.45 -6.99
N LEU A 386 -15.03 2.24 -6.18
CA LEU A 386 -14.95 2.04 -4.74
C LEU A 386 -16.03 2.87 -4.01
N PRO A 387 -16.58 2.38 -2.89
CA PRO A 387 -17.44 3.22 -2.08
C PRO A 387 -16.64 4.42 -1.51
N LEU A 388 -17.32 5.55 -1.39
CA LEU A 388 -16.68 6.85 -1.12
C LEU A 388 -15.79 6.83 0.13
N ILE A 389 -16.26 6.20 1.21
CA ILE A 389 -15.53 6.13 2.49
C ILE A 389 -14.14 5.51 2.28
N GLN A 390 -14.08 4.34 1.62
CA GLN A 390 -12.85 3.61 1.36
C GLN A 390 -11.93 4.37 0.40
N THR A 391 -12.50 5.00 -0.63
CA THR A 391 -11.77 5.91 -1.51
C THR A 391 -11.05 7.00 -0.72
N LEU A 392 -11.75 7.63 0.22
CA LEU A 392 -11.19 8.73 1.01
C LEU A 392 -10.18 8.26 2.05
N GLN A 393 -10.40 7.09 2.66
CA GLN A 393 -9.42 6.46 3.55
C GLN A 393 -8.12 6.11 2.82
N LEU A 394 -8.23 5.51 1.63
CA LEU A 394 -7.06 5.21 0.80
C LEU A 394 -6.36 6.50 0.35
N THR A 395 -7.11 7.51 -0.08
CA THR A 395 -6.53 8.79 -0.47
C THR A 395 -5.83 9.48 0.70
N ALA A 396 -6.39 9.38 1.93
CA ALA A 396 -5.76 9.91 3.14
C ALA A 396 -4.44 9.19 3.46
N LEU A 397 -4.42 7.86 3.35
CA LEU A 397 -3.20 7.06 3.48
C LEU A 397 -2.14 7.50 2.46
N LEU A 398 -2.54 7.67 1.19
CA LEU A 398 -1.66 8.07 0.09
C LEU A 398 -1.06 9.46 0.22
N VAL A 399 -1.67 10.36 1.01
CA VAL A 399 -1.09 11.68 1.32
C VAL A 399 -0.28 11.66 2.62
N GLY A 400 -0.13 10.51 3.28
CA GLY A 400 0.69 10.37 4.49
C GLY A 400 -0.06 10.63 5.77
N TRP A 401 -1.38 10.42 5.79
CA TRP A 401 -2.13 10.38 7.04
C TRP A 401 -2.26 8.96 7.57
N PRO A 402 -2.25 8.80 8.92
CA PRO A 402 -2.75 7.58 9.55
C PRO A 402 -4.16 7.31 9.01
N LEU A 403 -4.49 6.05 8.81
CA LEU A 403 -5.79 5.65 8.28
C LEU A 403 -6.92 6.25 9.15
N PRO A 404 -7.67 7.25 8.64
CA PRO A 404 -8.69 7.90 9.43
C PRO A 404 -9.97 7.07 9.43
N GLU A 405 -10.75 7.17 10.50
CA GLU A 405 -12.15 6.75 10.45
C GLU A 405 -12.91 7.80 9.62
N VAL A 406 -13.61 7.34 8.59
CA VAL A 406 -14.32 8.24 7.67
C VAL A 406 -15.81 7.97 7.73
N SER A 407 -16.59 9.00 8.05
CA SER A 407 -18.03 8.94 8.10
C SER A 407 -18.67 10.01 7.19
N LEU A 408 -19.90 9.74 6.75
CA LEU A 408 -20.65 10.62 5.86
C LEU A 408 -21.85 11.19 6.61
N SER A 409 -22.16 12.47 6.37
CA SER A 409 -23.44 13.03 6.81
C SER A 409 -24.62 12.28 6.17
N SER A 410 -25.79 12.38 6.80
CA SER A 410 -27.01 11.71 6.33
C SER A 410 -27.41 12.07 4.89
N ASP A 411 -27.08 13.26 4.43
CA ASP A 411 -27.31 13.77 3.07
C ASP A 411 -26.09 13.60 2.14
N ARG A 412 -24.99 13.04 2.64
CA ARG A 412 -23.72 12.78 1.93
C ARG A 412 -23.04 14.03 1.35
N THR A 413 -23.39 15.21 1.84
CA THR A 413 -22.75 16.46 1.42
C THR A 413 -21.53 16.80 2.29
N GLU A 414 -21.38 16.14 3.45
CA GLU A 414 -20.27 16.32 4.36
C GLU A 414 -19.56 14.98 4.61
N VAL A 415 -18.24 15.04 4.64
CA VAL A 415 -17.37 13.92 5.01
C VAL A 415 -16.65 14.30 6.29
N HIS A 416 -16.70 13.42 7.28
CA HIS A 416 -15.96 13.56 8.53
C HIS A 416 -14.78 12.59 8.53
N PHE A 417 -13.62 13.10 8.91
CA PHE A 417 -12.39 12.34 9.13
C PHE A 417 -12.06 12.39 10.62
N GLU A 418 -12.00 11.24 11.27
CA GLU A 418 -11.72 11.06 12.69
C GLU A 418 -10.35 10.38 12.88
N GLY A 419 -9.68 10.70 13.99
CA GLY A 419 -8.35 10.14 14.28
C GLY A 419 -7.23 10.69 13.40
N VAL A 420 -7.42 11.87 12.80
CA VAL A 420 -6.38 12.53 11.99
C VAL A 420 -5.33 13.22 12.88
N PRO A 421 -4.09 13.43 12.39
CA PRO A 421 -3.06 14.17 13.12
C PRO A 421 -3.50 15.59 13.43
N LEU A 422 -2.95 16.21 14.48
CA LEU A 422 -3.19 17.61 14.80
C LEU A 422 -2.88 18.49 13.58
N ILE A 423 -3.89 19.24 13.10
CA ILE A 423 -3.75 20.12 11.96
C ILE A 423 -3.47 21.54 12.47
N GLU A 424 -2.19 21.88 12.51
CA GLU A 424 -1.74 23.22 12.86
C GLU A 424 -1.66 24.13 11.64
N ILE A 425 -2.06 25.39 11.83
CA ILE A 425 -1.87 26.43 10.83
C ILE A 425 -0.57 27.17 11.17
N THR A 426 0.45 26.94 10.35
CA THR A 426 1.83 27.37 10.57
C THR A 426 2.49 27.74 9.24
N PRO A 427 3.42 28.72 9.21
CA PRO A 427 4.16 29.05 8.00
C PRO A 427 5.32 28.08 7.74
N ASP A 428 5.65 27.20 8.69
CA ASP A 428 6.63 26.14 8.50
C ASP A 428 6.02 25.02 7.66
N MET A 429 6.55 24.82 6.45
CA MET A 429 6.05 23.79 5.52
C MET A 429 6.15 22.37 6.09
N SER A 430 7.12 22.11 6.98
CA SER A 430 7.27 20.79 7.59
C SER A 430 6.19 20.52 8.64
N GLU A 431 5.79 21.54 9.40
CA GLU A 431 4.71 21.46 10.37
C GLU A 431 3.32 21.60 9.71
N ALA A 432 3.23 22.26 8.56
CA ALA A 432 2.00 22.45 7.79
C ALA A 432 1.62 21.22 6.95
N GLN A 433 2.41 20.14 6.97
CA GLN A 433 2.16 18.95 6.15
C GLN A 433 0.75 18.35 6.36
N PRO A 434 0.22 18.19 7.60
CA PRO A 434 -1.14 17.70 7.78
C PRO A 434 -2.18 18.60 7.11
N LEU A 435 -1.97 19.90 7.15
CA LEU A 435 -2.88 20.86 6.54
C LEU A 435 -2.85 20.82 5.01
N ILE A 436 -1.66 20.67 4.43
CA ILE A 436 -1.48 20.46 2.99
C ILE A 436 -2.20 19.18 2.56
N ASN A 437 -2.10 18.10 3.33
CA ASN A 437 -2.80 16.84 3.08
C ASN A 437 -4.32 17.00 3.12
N ALA A 438 -4.86 17.72 4.12
CA ALA A 438 -6.29 18.02 4.23
C ALA A 438 -6.80 18.76 2.99
N VAL A 439 -6.02 19.72 2.50
CA VAL A 439 -6.36 20.49 1.31
C VAL A 439 -6.25 19.66 0.04
N THR A 440 -5.23 18.81 -0.09
CA THR A 440 -5.12 17.83 -1.17
C THR A 440 -6.36 16.94 -1.19
N LEU A 441 -6.81 16.41 -0.05
CA LEU A 441 -8.04 15.60 0.03
C LEU A 441 -9.27 16.37 -0.47
N ALA A 442 -9.42 17.65 -0.10
CA ALA A 442 -10.51 18.49 -0.59
C ALA A 442 -10.50 18.67 -2.13
N THR A 443 -9.34 18.63 -2.77
CA THR A 443 -9.30 18.67 -4.25
C THR A 443 -9.82 17.38 -4.89
N ARG A 444 -9.74 16.24 -4.19
CA ARG A 444 -9.96 14.90 -4.75
C ARG A 444 -11.32 14.28 -4.44
N VAL A 445 -12.12 14.86 -3.56
CA VAL A 445 -13.46 14.32 -3.24
C VAL A 445 -14.46 14.46 -4.41
N PRO A 446 -15.59 13.76 -4.47
CA PRO A 446 -16.59 14.00 -5.52
C PRO A 446 -17.17 15.42 -5.49
N GLU A 447 -17.60 15.94 -6.65
CA GLU A 447 -18.12 17.32 -6.76
C GLU A 447 -19.36 17.61 -5.91
N TYR A 448 -20.14 16.57 -5.58
CA TYR A 448 -21.33 16.70 -4.74
C TYR A 448 -21.00 16.89 -3.26
N VAL A 449 -19.77 16.59 -2.83
CA VAL A 449 -19.31 16.84 -1.46
C VAL A 449 -19.04 18.33 -1.31
N GLN A 450 -19.71 18.95 -0.35
CA GLN A 450 -19.62 20.39 -0.08
C GLN A 450 -18.56 20.70 0.97
N ARG A 451 -18.44 19.85 2.00
CA ARG A 451 -17.57 20.09 3.15
C ARG A 451 -16.80 18.84 3.55
N LEU A 452 -15.55 19.04 3.95
CA LEU A 452 -14.76 18.05 4.70
C LEU A 452 -14.56 18.56 6.13
N VAL A 453 -14.74 17.69 7.11
CA VAL A 453 -14.60 18.00 8.54
C VAL A 453 -13.53 17.09 9.11
N PHE A 454 -12.49 17.65 9.69
CA PHE A 454 -11.34 16.92 10.23
C PHE A 454 -11.31 17.06 11.75
N HIS A 455 -11.56 15.95 12.45
CA HIS A 455 -11.57 15.84 13.90
C HIS A 455 -10.20 15.38 14.38
N ASP A 456 -9.35 16.35 14.74
CA ASP A 456 -7.94 16.13 15.07
C ASP A 456 -7.65 16.17 16.59
N GLY A 457 -8.66 15.85 17.39
CA GLY A 457 -8.57 15.81 18.86
C GLY A 457 -8.71 17.16 19.56
N THR A 458 -8.95 18.24 18.81
CA THR A 458 -9.32 19.54 19.40
C THR A 458 -10.82 19.71 19.53
N ASP A 459 -11.27 20.58 20.44
CA ASP A 459 -12.69 20.89 20.68
C ASP A 459 -13.41 21.51 19.48
N SER A 460 -12.67 21.86 18.41
CA SER A 460 -13.24 22.55 17.26
C SER A 460 -12.56 22.03 15.98
N PRO A 461 -13.26 21.22 15.17
CA PRO A 461 -12.66 20.54 14.02
C PRO A 461 -12.31 21.51 12.90
N LEU A 462 -11.35 21.12 12.05
CA LEU A 462 -11.07 21.88 10.84
C LEU A 462 -12.13 21.56 9.78
N VAL A 463 -12.82 22.58 9.29
CA VAL A 463 -13.81 22.43 8.21
C VAL A 463 -13.26 23.03 6.92
N LEU A 464 -13.23 22.27 5.82
CA LEU A 464 -12.86 22.76 4.51
C LEU A 464 -14.07 22.77 3.58
N GLU A 465 -14.40 23.93 3.01
CA GLU A 465 -15.34 24.01 1.89
C GLU A 465 -14.66 23.55 0.61
N VAL A 466 -15.17 22.48 -0.01
CA VAL A 466 -14.54 21.79 -1.16
C VAL A 466 -14.35 22.74 -2.35
N GLN A 467 -15.42 23.42 -2.75
CA GLN A 467 -15.40 24.32 -3.91
C GLN A 467 -14.48 25.52 -3.70
N HIS A 468 -14.46 26.06 -2.48
CA HIS A 468 -13.54 27.15 -2.13
C HIS A 468 -12.08 26.67 -2.18
N THR A 469 -11.81 25.48 -1.67
CA THR A 469 -10.46 24.90 -1.61
C THR A 469 -9.91 24.57 -3.00
N ARG A 470 -10.74 24.03 -3.90
CA ARG A 470 -10.36 23.77 -5.30
C ARG A 470 -10.00 25.04 -6.07
N ALA A 471 -10.80 26.10 -5.89
CA ALA A 471 -10.53 27.38 -6.52
C ALA A 471 -9.20 28.01 -6.09
N LEU A 472 -8.65 27.59 -4.94
CA LEU A 472 -7.43 28.13 -4.35
C LEU A 472 -6.18 27.28 -4.60
N THR A 473 -6.32 25.99 -4.90
CA THR A 473 -5.21 25.01 -5.03
C THR A 473 -4.63 24.90 -6.44
N GLY A 474 -5.29 25.45 -7.46
CA GLY A 474 -4.79 25.47 -8.85
C GLY A 474 -3.62 26.43 -9.12
N VAL A 475 -2.73 26.67 -8.14
CA VAL A 475 -1.65 27.67 -8.21
C VAL A 475 -0.29 26.99 -8.02
N GLU A 476 0.53 26.98 -9.07
CA GLU A 476 1.80 26.21 -9.16
C GLU A 476 3.00 26.82 -8.39
N ASP A 477 2.89 28.03 -7.84
CA ASP A 477 3.98 28.72 -7.11
C ASP A 477 3.85 28.50 -5.59
N SER A 478 4.89 27.99 -4.95
CA SER A 478 4.92 27.68 -3.50
C SER A 478 4.57 28.87 -2.61
N PHE A 479 4.96 30.09 -2.99
CA PHE A 479 4.59 31.29 -2.23
C PHE A 479 3.14 31.70 -2.48
N ALA A 480 2.66 31.55 -3.72
CA ALA A 480 1.27 31.83 -4.05
C ALA A 480 0.32 30.80 -3.41
N GLN A 481 0.78 29.56 -3.24
CA GLN A 481 0.12 28.53 -2.44
C GLN A 481 0.08 28.93 -0.96
N SER A 482 1.20 29.41 -0.38
CA SER A 482 1.20 29.97 0.99
C SER A 482 0.24 31.15 1.16
N LEU A 483 0.13 32.04 0.16
CA LEU A 483 -0.84 33.15 0.17
C LEU A 483 -2.29 32.68 0.05
N ALA A 484 -2.55 31.67 -0.78
CA ALA A 484 -3.85 31.04 -0.91
C ALA A 484 -4.26 30.38 0.42
N TYR A 485 -3.33 29.70 1.08
CA TYR A 485 -3.49 29.15 2.43
C TYR A 485 -3.79 30.24 3.46
N VAL A 486 -3.03 31.35 3.51
CA VAL A 486 -3.29 32.48 4.43
C VAL A 486 -4.70 33.05 4.24
N ARG A 487 -5.11 33.23 2.98
CA ARG A 487 -6.45 33.75 2.66
C ARG A 487 -7.54 32.76 3.08
N PHE A 488 -7.32 31.48 2.84
CA PHE A 488 -8.20 30.39 3.23
C PHE A 488 -8.40 30.34 4.76
N PHE A 489 -7.31 30.39 5.54
CA PHE A 489 -7.41 30.36 7.00
C PHE A 489 -8.02 31.61 7.61
N HIS A 490 -7.88 32.75 6.96
CA HIS A 490 -8.63 33.94 7.36
C HIS A 490 -10.13 33.80 7.08
N THR A 491 -10.53 33.12 6.01
CA THR A 491 -11.94 32.79 5.77
C THR A 491 -12.46 31.86 6.87
N LEU A 492 -11.67 30.85 7.26
CA LEU A 492 -11.98 29.99 8.41
C LEU A 492 -12.12 30.77 9.71
N ARG A 493 -11.31 31.81 9.96
CA ARG A 493 -11.44 32.70 11.12
C ARG A 493 -12.81 33.38 11.27
N ARG A 494 -13.62 33.50 10.19
CA ARG A 494 -14.98 34.06 10.24
C ARG A 494 -16.07 33.01 10.51
N GLY A 495 -15.79 31.73 10.32
CA GLY A 495 -16.61 30.63 10.86
C GLY A 495 -16.04 30.25 12.22
N GLU A 496 -16.81 30.34 13.30
CA GLU A 496 -16.30 30.42 14.68
C GLU A 496 -15.54 29.19 15.22
N GLU A 497 -15.19 28.20 14.40
CA GLU A 497 -14.74 26.88 14.81
C GLU A 497 -13.21 26.65 14.78
N ARG A 498 -12.35 27.57 14.29
CA ARG A 498 -10.88 27.40 14.45
C ARG A 498 -10.08 28.68 14.18
N ALA A 499 -10.45 29.76 14.86
CA ALA A 499 -9.81 31.05 14.66
C ALA A 499 -8.31 31.01 15.04
N ILE A 500 -7.43 31.30 14.08
CA ILE A 500 -6.01 31.59 14.39
C ILE A 500 -5.98 32.76 15.37
N SER A 501 -5.29 32.60 16.50
CA SER A 501 -5.13 33.67 17.47
C SER A 501 -4.45 34.89 16.83
N PRO A 502 -4.76 36.13 17.27
CA PRO A 502 -4.12 37.32 16.73
C PRO A 502 -2.58 37.28 16.76
N SER A 503 -1.99 36.64 17.78
CA SER A 503 -0.54 36.45 17.89
C SER A 503 0.01 35.50 16.84
N ARG A 504 -0.62 34.34 16.64
CA ARG A 504 -0.19 33.33 15.67
C ARG A 504 -0.41 33.79 14.23
N TRP A 505 -1.43 34.63 14.01
CA TRP A 505 -1.61 35.36 12.75
C TRP A 505 -0.45 36.32 12.47
N GLN A 506 -0.04 37.11 13.45
CA GLN A 506 1.12 37.99 13.30
C GLN A 506 2.42 37.21 13.04
N GLU A 507 2.62 36.09 13.73
CA GLU A 507 3.77 35.19 13.49
C GLU A 507 3.78 34.64 12.06
N LEU A 508 2.63 34.20 11.54
CA LEU A 508 2.47 33.74 10.16
C LEU A 508 2.84 34.85 9.15
N ILE A 509 2.30 36.06 9.33
CA ILE A 509 2.60 37.20 8.46
C ILE A 509 4.08 37.55 8.52
N LEU A 510 4.70 37.54 9.71
CA LEU A 510 6.13 37.79 9.88
C LEU A 510 6.98 36.70 9.21
N GLY A 511 6.60 35.42 9.33
CA GLY A 511 7.27 34.30 8.67
C GLY A 511 7.28 34.47 7.15
N LEU A 512 6.12 34.68 6.54
CA LEU A 512 5.99 34.89 5.09
C LEU A 512 6.69 36.16 4.60
N THR A 513 6.70 37.20 5.44
CA THR A 513 7.48 38.42 5.16
C THR A 513 8.97 38.10 5.08
N ARG A 514 9.51 37.32 6.02
CA ARG A 514 10.93 36.90 6.00
C ARG A 514 11.25 36.07 4.76
N THR A 515 10.39 35.10 4.42
CA THR A 515 10.56 34.28 3.21
C THR A 515 10.57 35.13 1.95
N ALA A 516 9.63 36.08 1.83
CA ALA A 516 9.57 36.99 0.69
C ALA A 516 10.82 37.90 0.61
N VAL A 517 11.29 38.43 1.73
CA VAL A 517 12.48 39.29 1.78
C VAL A 517 13.76 38.50 1.45
N ALA A 518 13.87 37.24 1.85
CA ALA A 518 15.03 36.40 1.62
C ALA A 518 15.35 36.19 0.12
N GLU A 519 14.36 36.26 -0.76
CA GLU A 519 14.56 36.16 -2.22
C GLU A 519 15.15 37.42 -2.85
N GLY A 520 15.05 38.56 -2.17
CA GLY A 520 15.58 39.85 -2.63
C GLY A 520 14.96 40.39 -3.94
N GLY A 521 15.36 41.60 -4.31
CA GLY A 521 15.07 42.18 -5.62
C GLY A 521 13.58 42.36 -5.95
N VAL A 522 13.25 42.22 -7.23
CA VAL A 522 11.89 42.41 -7.76
C VAL A 522 10.93 41.29 -7.36
N MET A 523 11.42 40.07 -7.11
CA MET A 523 10.59 38.95 -6.66
C MET A 523 10.10 39.16 -5.22
N ALA A 524 10.98 39.60 -4.32
CA ALA A 524 10.59 39.98 -2.96
C ALA A 524 9.47 41.05 -2.96
N LEU A 525 9.59 42.07 -3.81
CA LEU A 525 8.56 43.11 -3.95
C LEU A 525 7.21 42.56 -4.42
N ARG A 526 7.20 41.65 -5.40
CA ARG A 526 5.98 41.02 -5.90
C ARG A 526 5.31 40.17 -4.82
N LYS A 527 6.09 39.37 -4.10
CA LYS A 527 5.64 38.50 -3.02
C LYS A 527 5.08 39.29 -1.83
N LEU A 528 5.78 40.34 -1.39
CA LEU A 528 5.30 41.24 -0.34
C LEU A 528 4.03 42.01 -0.73
N ALA A 529 3.93 42.46 -1.99
CA ALA A 529 2.73 43.13 -2.48
C ALA A 529 1.51 42.21 -2.48
N ALA A 530 1.70 40.95 -2.90
CA ALA A 530 0.66 39.94 -2.86
C ALA A 530 0.25 39.57 -1.41
N LEU A 531 1.21 39.41 -0.50
CA LEU A 531 0.96 39.22 0.93
C LEU A 531 0.17 40.39 1.54
N ARG A 532 0.54 41.63 1.22
CA ARG A 532 -0.18 42.82 1.68
C ARG A 532 -1.63 42.84 1.19
N CYS A 533 -1.89 42.45 -0.06
CA CYS A 533 -3.24 42.35 -0.59
C CYS A 533 -4.07 41.35 0.21
N VAL A 534 -3.52 40.17 0.49
CA VAL A 534 -4.19 39.15 1.32
C VAL A 534 -4.45 39.70 2.72
N VAL A 535 -3.45 40.23 3.42
CA VAL A 535 -3.59 40.78 4.79
C VAL A 535 -4.60 41.92 4.87
N ARG A 536 -4.65 42.78 3.84
CA ARG A 536 -5.64 43.86 3.75
C ARG A 536 -7.05 43.33 3.54
N ASP A 537 -7.22 42.36 2.64
CA ASP A 537 -8.51 41.73 2.38
C ASP A 537 -9.01 40.94 3.61
N CYS A 538 -8.08 40.54 4.48
CA CYS A 538 -8.32 39.97 5.80
C CYS A 538 -8.67 41.02 6.89
N GLY A 539 -8.69 42.32 6.58
CA GLY A 539 -9.06 43.37 7.53
C GLY A 539 -8.01 43.69 8.61
N ASP A 540 -6.80 43.11 8.54
CA ASP A 540 -5.70 43.45 9.44
C ASP A 540 -4.94 44.68 8.92
N SER A 541 -5.47 45.86 9.27
CA SER A 541 -4.92 47.14 8.86
C SER A 541 -3.53 47.43 9.41
N VAL A 542 -3.18 46.85 10.57
CA VAL A 542 -1.89 47.06 11.24
C VAL A 542 -0.78 46.33 10.49
N SER A 543 -0.95 45.04 10.23
CA SER A 543 0.03 44.26 9.47
C SER A 543 0.08 44.71 8.01
N ALA A 544 -1.04 45.11 7.41
CA ALA A 544 -1.07 45.68 6.05
C ALA A 544 -0.30 47.00 5.97
N GLY A 545 -0.35 47.83 7.02
CA GLY A 545 0.43 49.06 7.13
C GLY A 545 1.93 48.80 7.28
N ALA A 546 2.31 47.81 8.11
CA ALA A 546 3.69 47.39 8.27
C ALA A 546 4.29 46.86 6.96
N LEU A 547 3.54 46.01 6.24
CA LEU A 547 3.92 45.52 4.92
C LEU A 547 4.05 46.63 3.88
N ALA A 548 3.15 47.63 3.90
CA ALA A 548 3.22 48.78 3.01
C ALA A 548 4.51 49.58 3.20
N LYS A 549 4.94 49.76 4.45
CA LYS A 549 6.21 50.40 4.79
C LYS A 549 7.40 49.58 4.27
N LEU A 550 7.41 48.28 4.53
CA LEU A 550 8.48 47.37 4.10
C LEU A 550 8.62 47.33 2.56
N ILE A 551 7.51 47.28 1.82
CA ILE A 551 7.49 47.38 0.35
C ILE A 551 8.07 48.71 -0.11
N GLY A 552 7.77 49.80 0.60
CA GLY A 552 8.33 51.13 0.33
C GLY A 552 9.84 51.16 0.49
N ASP A 553 10.35 50.61 1.60
CA ASP A 553 11.78 50.57 1.91
C ASP A 553 12.54 49.69 0.89
N LEU A 554 12.05 48.49 0.58
CA LEU A 554 12.65 47.59 -0.41
C LEU A 554 12.61 48.17 -1.83
N ARG A 555 11.57 48.97 -2.15
CA ARG A 555 11.48 49.67 -3.44
C ARG A 555 12.59 50.71 -3.60
N VAL A 556 12.92 51.44 -2.54
CA VAL A 556 14.02 52.42 -2.55
C VAL A 556 15.36 51.72 -2.76
N GLU A 557 15.54 50.56 -2.14
CA GLU A 557 16.74 49.73 -2.28
C GLU A 557 16.88 49.17 -3.71
N VAL A 558 15.84 48.53 -4.24
CA VAL A 558 15.85 47.93 -5.59
C VAL A 558 16.01 48.97 -6.71
N SER A 559 15.53 50.20 -6.49
CA SER A 559 15.69 51.32 -7.44
C SER A 559 17.02 52.07 -7.31
N GLY A 560 17.93 51.60 -6.44
CA GLY A 560 19.24 52.21 -6.21
C GLY A 560 19.15 53.64 -5.67
N GLY A 561 18.06 53.98 -4.97
CA GLY A 561 17.81 55.33 -4.45
C GLY A 561 17.49 56.39 -5.52
N SER A 562 17.31 56.01 -6.79
CA SER A 562 16.93 56.97 -7.84
C SER A 562 15.42 57.20 -7.85
N VAL A 563 15.02 58.44 -7.56
CA VAL A 563 13.63 58.93 -7.56
C VAL A 563 13.15 59.12 -9.01
N HIS A 564 13.18 58.06 -9.81
CA HIS A 564 12.57 58.06 -11.14
C HIS A 564 11.30 57.21 -11.12
N ASP A 565 10.22 57.94 -10.86
CA ASP A 565 8.82 57.62 -11.03
C ASP A 565 8.37 56.20 -10.58
N PRO A 566 7.97 56.06 -9.30
CA PRO A 566 7.41 54.83 -8.74
C PRO A 566 6.20 54.28 -9.51
N ALA A 567 5.56 55.09 -10.38
CA ALA A 567 4.43 54.69 -11.21
C ALA A 567 4.80 53.79 -12.39
N ARG A 568 6.03 53.86 -12.91
CA ARG A 568 6.48 53.02 -14.04
C ARG A 568 6.86 51.60 -13.62
N VAL A 569 7.45 51.43 -12.44
CA VAL A 569 7.65 50.08 -11.85
C VAL A 569 6.32 49.47 -11.43
N LEU A 570 5.31 50.29 -11.10
CA LEU A 570 3.94 49.81 -10.85
C LEU A 570 3.27 49.30 -12.12
N SER A 571 3.43 49.92 -13.29
CA SER A 571 2.75 49.42 -14.49
C SER A 571 3.19 48.01 -14.89
N ASP A 572 4.40 47.56 -14.54
CA ASP A 572 4.87 46.20 -14.84
C ASP A 572 4.59 45.18 -13.71
N VAL A 573 4.11 45.63 -12.55
CA VAL A 573 3.77 44.77 -11.40
C VAL A 573 2.25 44.75 -11.11
N SER A 574 1.54 45.83 -11.41
CA SER A 574 0.09 45.98 -11.23
C SER A 574 -0.73 45.64 -12.48
N THR A 575 -0.11 45.47 -13.66
CA THR A 575 -0.82 44.98 -14.86
C THR A 575 -1.02 43.48 -14.89
N THR A 576 -0.26 42.71 -14.11
CA THR A 576 -0.65 41.37 -13.67
C THR A 576 -1.59 41.50 -12.48
N SER A 577 -2.77 42.08 -12.71
CA SER A 577 -3.92 41.70 -11.91
C SER A 577 -4.09 40.19 -12.12
N PHE A 578 -4.06 39.42 -11.05
CA PHE A 578 -4.74 38.14 -11.03
C PHE A 578 -6.17 38.47 -11.43
N LYS A 579 -6.53 38.23 -12.71
CA LYS A 579 -7.94 38.22 -13.10
C LYS A 579 -8.58 37.18 -12.19
N PRO A 580 -9.59 37.54 -11.38
CA PRO A 580 -10.43 36.50 -10.81
C PRO A 580 -10.98 35.72 -11.99
N ILE A 581 -10.69 34.43 -12.05
CA ILE A 581 -11.34 33.53 -13.01
C ILE A 581 -12.84 33.73 -12.77
N GLY A 582 -13.50 34.21 -13.82
CA GLY A 582 -14.87 34.68 -13.74
C GLY A 582 -15.80 33.57 -13.30
N ARG A 583 -16.86 33.97 -12.59
CA ARG A 583 -18.11 33.21 -12.57
C ARG A 583 -18.52 32.93 -14.02
N GLN A 584 -18.46 31.67 -14.43
CA GLN A 584 -19.32 31.10 -15.47
C GLN A 584 -20.16 30.02 -14.83
#